data_AF-A0A8T9QCD7-F1
#
_entry.id   AF-A0A8T9QCD7-F1
#
_cell.length_a   1.000
_cell.length_b   1.000
_cell.length_c   1.000
_cell.angle_alpha   90.00
_cell.angle_beta   90.00
_cell.angle_gamma   90.00
#
_symmetry.space_group_name_H-M   'P 1'
#
loop_
_entity.id
_entity.type
_entity.pdbx_description
1 polymer ?
#
loop_
_entity_poly.entity_id
_entity_poly.type
_entity_poly.pdbx_seq_one_letter_code
_entity_poly.pdbx_strand_id
1 'polypeptide(L)' 'MRFTVKADGSLDNFKVMRGLRRDYDQEAIRLLCEGPAWKPGAANGRRADQVVDVNVTF' A
#
# COMPACT_ATOMS: atom_id res chain seq x y z
N MET A 1 -5.05 -3.52 -5.53
CA MET A 1 -4.14 -2.36 -5.54
C MET A 1 -2.76 -2.82 -5.09
N ARG A 2 -1.71 -2.34 -5.75
CA ARG A 2 -0.32 -2.62 -5.45
C ARG A 2 0.36 -1.36 -4.94
N PHE A 3 1.17 -1.45 -3.89
CA PHE A 3 1.99 -0.35 -3.42
C PHE A 3 3.22 -0.89 -2.69
N THR A 4 4.19 -0.02 -2.42
CA THR A 4 5.40 -0.37 -1.68
C THR A 4 5.30 0.18 -0.26
N VAL A 5 5.51 -0.68 0.73
CA VAL A 5 5.78 -0.27 2.11
C VAL A 5 7.29 -0.10 2.24
N LYS A 6 7.76 1.11 2.48
CA LYS A 6 9.17 1.41 2.69
C LYS A 6 9.64 0.95 4.06
N ALA A 7 10.95 0.79 4.23
CA ALA A 7 11.57 0.39 5.51
C ALA A 7 11.24 1.33 6.69
N ASP A 8 10.87 2.58 6.43
CA ASP A 8 10.43 3.56 7.45
C ASP A 8 8.93 3.44 7.80
N GLY A 9 8.17 2.60 7.08
CA GLY A 9 6.72 2.43 7.24
C GLY A 9 5.87 3.38 6.40
N SER A 10 6.49 4.26 5.60
CA SER A 10 5.78 5.07 4.62
C SER A 10 5.34 4.25 3.40
N LEU A 11 4.32 4.75 2.71
CA LEU A 11 3.79 4.12 1.50
C LEU A 11 4.20 4.88 0.25
N ASP A 12 4.50 4.15 -0.82
CA ASP A 12 4.88 4.72 -2.11
C ASP A 12 4.40 3.84 -3.28
N ASN A 13 4.50 4.35 -4.50
CA ASN A 13 4.30 3.61 -5.75
C ASN A 13 2.93 2.93 -5.86
N PHE A 14 1.85 3.66 -5.54
CA PHE A 14 0.49 3.16 -5.65
C PHE A 14 0.11 2.88 -7.11
N LYS A 15 -0.36 1.66 -7.36
CA LYS A 15 -0.84 1.20 -8.67
C LYS A 15 -2.18 0.48 -8.52
N VAL A 16 -3.20 1.02 -9.17
CA VAL A 16 -4.51 0.37 -9.28
C VAL A 16 -4.44 -0.69 -10.37
N MET A 17 -4.43 -1.97 -9.97
CA MET A 17 -4.34 -3.10 -10.90
C MET A 17 -5.69 -3.47 -11.53
N ARG A 18 -6.78 -3.32 -10.77
CA ARG A 18 -8.16 -3.53 -11.19
C ARG A 18 -9.02 -2.58 -10.35
N GLY A 19 -9.48 -1.50 -10.96
CA GLY A 19 -10.36 -0.52 -10.34
C GLY A 19 -11.82 -0.79 -10.71
N LEU A 20 -12.74 -0.42 -9.83
CA LEU A 20 -14.17 -0.43 -10.12
C LEU A 20 -14.59 0.92 -10.73
N ARG A 21 -14.27 2.00 -10.02
CA ARG A 21 -14.47 3.39 -10.44
C ARG A 21 -13.38 4.26 -9.83
N ARG A 22 -13.05 5.36 -10.52
CA ARG A 22 -11.96 6.28 -10.14
C ARG A 22 -12.16 6.92 -8.76
N ASP A 23 -13.38 7.28 -8.40
CA ASP A 23 -13.74 7.86 -7.11
C ASP A 23 -13.45 6.87 -5.97
N TYR A 24 -13.76 5.59 -6.16
CA TYR A 24 -13.52 4.54 -5.18
C TYR A 24 -12.04 4.22 -5.03
N ASP A 25 -11.31 4.19 -6.15
CA ASP A 25 -9.86 3.98 -6.13
C ASP A 25 -9.13 5.13 -5.41
N GLN A 26 -9.57 6.38 -5.60
CA GLN A 26 -9.03 7.55 -4.89
C GLN A 26 -9.28 7.47 -3.39
N GLU A 27 -10.49 7.08 -3.00
CA GLU A 27 -10.85 6.93 -1.60
C GLU A 27 -10.06 5.80 -0.93
N ALA A 28 -9.89 4.67 -1.62
CA ALA A 28 -9.06 3.57 -1.14
C ALA A 28 -7.60 4.01 -0.91
N ILE A 29 -7.01 4.78 -1.83
CA ILE A 29 -5.66 5.33 -1.65
C ILE A 29 -5.60 6.27 -0.44
N ARG A 30 -6.58 7.18 -0.31
CA ARG A 30 -6.65 8.12 0.82
C ARG A 30 -6.66 7.38 2.16
N LEU A 31 -7.51 6.36 2.29
CA LEU A 31 -7.61 5.54 3.50
C LEU A 31 -6.34 4.74 3.80
N LEU A 32 -5.62 4.28 2.79
CA LEU A 32 -4.32 3.63 3.01
C LEU A 32 -3.27 4.59 3.56
N CYS A 33 -3.25 5.83 3.06
CA CYS A 33 -2.31 6.88 3.49
C CYS A 33 -2.65 7.42 4.88
N GLU A 34 -3.94 7.61 5.21
CA GLU A 34 -4.40 8.05 6.53
C GLU A 34 -4.49 6.89 7.54
N GLY A 35 -4.29 5.66 7.09
CA GLY A 35 -4.35 4.46 7.88
C GLY A 35 -3.24 4.38 8.95
N PRO A 36 -3.24 3.30 9.75
CA PRO A 36 -2.20 3.08 10.74
C PRO A 36 -0.82 2.95 10.07
N ALA A 37 0.24 3.20 10.85
CA ALA A 37 1.60 3.02 10.37
C ALA A 37 1.82 1.58 9.86
N TRP A 38 2.28 1.45 8.61
CA TRP A 38 2.49 0.17 7.97
C TRP A 38 3.78 -0.47 8.48
N LYS A 39 3.73 -1.77 8.76
CA LYS A 39 4.92 -2.51 9.16
C LYS A 39 5.73 -2.87 7.90
N PRO A 40 7.00 -2.44 7.80
CA PRO A 40 7.85 -2.81 6.69
C PRO A 40 8.10 -4.32 6.66
N GLY A 41 8.47 -4.82 5.48
CA GLY A 41 9.02 -6.16 5.35
C GLY A 41 10.36 -6.30 6.07
N ALA A 42 10.80 -7.54 6.24
CA ALA A 42 12.13 -7.84 6.76
C ALA A 42 12.89 -8.74 5.79
N ALA A 43 14.09 -8.32 5.41
CA ALA A 43 15.03 -9.11 4.63
C ALA A 43 16.32 -9.27 5.43
N ASN A 44 16.78 -10.51 5.64
CA ASN A 44 17.99 -10.81 6.42
C ASN A 44 18.01 -10.15 7.81
N GLY A 45 16.85 -10.11 8.48
CA GLY A 45 16.69 -9.51 9.81
C GLY A 45 16.71 -7.98 9.85
N ARG A 46 16.72 -7.30 8.70
CA ARG A 46 16.66 -5.83 8.59
C ARG A 46 15.38 -5.39 7.92
N ARG A 47 14.86 -4.23 8.33
CA ARG A 47 13.72 -3.59 7.66
C ARG A 47 14.07 -3.33 6.20
N ALA A 48 13.16 -3.70 5.31
CA ALA A 48 13.33 -3.57 3.87
C ALA A 48 12.02 -3.18 3.20
N ASP A 49 12.15 -2.54 2.04
CA ASP A 49 11.02 -2.18 1.20
C ASP A 49 10.33 -3.44 0.69
N GLN A 50 9.01 -3.47 0.82
CA GLN A 50 8.20 -4.62 0.44
C GLN A 50 7.06 -4.17 -0.46
N VAL A 51 6.92 -4.81 -1.62
CA VAL A 51 5.75 -4.63 -2.49
C VAL A 51 4.61 -5.47 -1.91
N VAL A 52 3.46 -4.83 -1.73
CA VAL A 52 2.24 -5.42 -1.16
C VAL A 52 1.10 -5.30 -2.16
N ASP A 53 0.37 -6.40 -2.33
CA ASP A 53 -0.86 -6.46 -3.12
C ASP A 53 -2.06 -6.58 -2.18
N VAL A 54 -2.85 -5.50 -2.08
CA VAL A 54 -4.09 -5.47 -1.30
C VAL A 54 -5.27 -5.58 -2.24
N ASN A 55 -6.12 -6.59 -2.04
CA ASN A 55 -7.41 -6.65 -2.71
C ASN A 55 -8.41 -5.76 -1.98
N VAL A 56 -8.89 -4.73 -2.65
CA VAL A 56 -9.92 -3.82 -2.11
C VAL A 56 -11.24 -4.23 -2.74
N THR A 57 -12.12 -4.79 -1.91
CA THR A 57 -13.48 -5.17 -2.29
C THR A 57 -14.43 -4.07 -1.83
N PHE A 58 -15.32 -3.65 -2.72
CA PHE A 58 -16.36 -2.65 -2.47
C PHE A 58 -17.71 -3.33 -2.33
#